data_AF-A0AAD9TFT2-F1
#
_entry.id   AF-A0AAD9TFT2-F1
#
_cell.length_a   1.000
_cell.length_b   1.000
_cell.length_c   1.000
_cell.angle_alpha   90.00
_cell.angle_beta   90.00
_cell.angle_gamma   90.00
#
_symmetry.space_group_name_H-M   'P 1'
#
loop_
_entity.id
_entity.type
_entity.pdbx_description
1 polymer ?
#
loop_
_entity_poly.entity_id
_entity_poly.type
_entity_poly.pdbx_seq_one_letter_code
_entity_poly.pdbx_strand_id
1 'polypeptide(L)'
;MSLGASLIGFRRCMHQVIAVDGTHLKGRFGGKIFVTTAQDGNEQMYPIAFGYGGSENNFSWEWFLDCLKGALGHIDDLVFISNWHASIEARIFKVFPDATHTICCWQFFENIKKRFHRKDVATIMDKITRSYTELKYNHHMEELRNMYQKVLNYLIEASPHKWSRVHYSERRYRVVTTNVAKCINSSLRFARPLPMLTLTEFIRNMLQRWFHDRHHTAQPMHHQLTDALHLMIVKRIDKCSNMTINPVDWNIFSVKRSGKQWAVDLALNTCTCNKFQMDMFPSSHALAAARYITLISYHCGCCNEFGT
;
A
#
# COMPACT_ATOMS: atom_id res chain seq x y z
N MET A 1 -12.30 13.32 -15.32
CA MET A 1 -12.87 13.94 -14.10
C MET A 1 -11.92 13.69 -12.94
N SER A 2 -11.34 14.73 -12.37
CA SER A 2 -10.67 14.68 -11.08
C SER A 2 -11.51 15.41 -10.04
N LEU A 3 -11.42 14.99 -8.79
CA LEU A 3 -12.17 15.60 -7.69
C LEU A 3 -11.20 16.51 -6.94
N GLY A 4 -11.41 17.83 -7.01
CA GLY A 4 -10.50 18.81 -6.40
C GLY A 4 -10.22 18.53 -4.92
N ALA A 5 -11.27 18.22 -4.14
CA ALA A 5 -11.13 17.82 -2.74
C ALA A 5 -10.30 16.53 -2.56
N SER A 6 -10.51 15.52 -3.42
CA SER A 6 -9.70 14.30 -3.39
C SER A 6 -8.23 14.55 -3.69
N LEU A 7 -7.93 15.39 -4.69
CA LEU A 7 -6.55 15.73 -5.04
C LEU A 7 -5.83 16.42 -3.88
N ILE A 8 -6.51 17.36 -3.21
CA ILE A 8 -5.96 18.08 -2.06
C ILE A 8 -5.72 17.11 -0.89
N GLY A 9 -6.70 16.25 -0.59
CA GLY A 9 -6.58 15.28 0.50
C GLY A 9 -5.47 14.25 0.26
N PHE A 10 -5.35 13.74 -0.97
CA PHE A 10 -4.28 12.82 -1.36
C PHE A 10 -2.89 13.44 -1.17
N ARG A 11 -2.70 14.67 -1.66
CA ARG A 11 -1.41 15.36 -1.53
C ARG A 11 -1.02 15.67 -0.09
N ARG A 12 -1.98 15.98 0.78
CA ARG A 12 -1.69 16.46 2.15
C ARG A 12 -1.62 15.35 3.19
N CYS A 13 -2.43 14.30 3.04
CA CYS A 13 -2.74 13.42 4.16
C CYS A 13 -2.53 11.93 3.84
N MET A 14 -2.11 11.58 2.63
CA MET A 14 -2.00 10.18 2.21
C MET A 14 -0.58 9.76 1.90
N HIS A 15 -0.33 8.46 2.00
CA HIS A 15 0.83 7.86 1.36
C HIS A 15 0.72 8.07 -0.15
N GLN A 16 1.83 8.46 -0.79
CA GLN A 16 1.91 8.76 -2.23
C GLN A 16 1.91 7.47 -3.08
N VAL A 17 0.91 6.62 -2.86
CA VAL A 17 0.73 5.35 -3.54
C VAL A 17 -0.64 5.33 -4.18
N ILE A 18 -0.67 5.18 -5.50
CA ILE A 18 -1.90 5.15 -6.29
C ILE A 18 -2.03 3.83 -7.04
N ALA A 19 -3.22 3.26 -6.97
CA ALA A 19 -3.62 2.11 -7.77
C ALA A 19 -4.37 2.61 -9.02
N VAL A 20 -3.95 2.12 -10.18
CA VAL A 20 -4.65 2.36 -11.45
C VAL A 20 -5.23 1.06 -12.00
N ASP A 21 -6.46 1.15 -12.51
CA ASP A 21 -7.13 0.01 -13.15
C ASP A 21 -8.09 0.48 -14.25
N GLY A 22 -8.34 -0.41 -15.21
CA GLY A 22 -9.29 -0.21 -16.30
C GLY A 22 -10.41 -1.24 -16.21
N THR A 23 -11.64 -0.86 -16.52
CA THR A 23 -12.72 -1.84 -16.68
C THR A 23 -13.65 -1.50 -17.84
N HIS A 24 -14.25 -2.52 -18.43
CA HIS A 24 -15.20 -2.36 -19.54
C HIS A 24 -16.46 -1.65 -19.07
N LEU A 25 -16.82 -0.59 -19.79
CA LEU A 25 -18.19 -0.08 -19.79
C LEU A 25 -19.09 -1.13 -20.44
N LYS A 26 -20.34 -1.20 -19.97
CA LYS A 26 -21.33 -2.17 -20.45
C LYS A 26 -22.38 -1.44 -21.28
N GLY A 27 -23.21 -2.20 -21.98
CA GLY A 27 -24.30 -1.63 -22.78
C GLY A 27 -23.84 -1.06 -24.13
N ARG A 28 -24.73 -0.32 -24.79
CA ARG A 28 -24.61 0.08 -26.20
C ARG A 28 -23.46 1.04 -26.52
N PHE A 29 -22.93 1.74 -25.52
CA PHE A 29 -21.91 2.77 -25.72
C PHE A 29 -20.49 2.21 -25.74
N GLY A 30 -20.29 0.99 -25.21
CA GLY A 30 -18.97 0.35 -25.17
C GLY A 30 -17.92 1.19 -24.45
N GLY A 31 -16.64 0.90 -24.72
CA GLY A 31 -15.50 1.63 -24.15
C GLY A 31 -15.01 1.10 -22.80
N LYS A 32 -14.14 1.90 -22.18
CA LYS A 32 -13.44 1.62 -20.95
C LYS A 32 -13.54 2.80 -20.00
N ILE A 33 -13.66 2.51 -18.71
CA ILE A 33 -13.45 3.47 -17.63
C ILE A 33 -12.12 3.17 -16.95
N PHE A 34 -11.29 4.20 -16.82
CA PHE A 34 -10.04 4.18 -16.08
C PHE A 34 -10.26 4.82 -14.71
N VAL A 35 -9.64 4.24 -13.69
CA VAL A 35 -9.77 4.68 -12.31
C VAL A 35 -8.38 4.80 -11.71
N THR A 36 -8.14 5.93 -11.06
CA THR A 36 -7.03 6.12 -10.13
C THR A 36 -7.58 6.26 -8.73
N THR A 37 -7.10 5.45 -7.80
CA THR A 37 -7.49 5.49 -6.39
C THR A 37 -6.28 5.29 -5.50
N ALA A 38 -6.25 6.00 -4.37
CA ALA A 38 -5.35 5.72 -3.27
C ALA A 38 -6.05 4.86 -2.20
N GLN A 39 -5.30 4.57 -1.14
CA GLN A 39 -5.81 3.97 0.09
C GLN A 39 -5.66 4.99 1.22
N ASP A 40 -6.73 5.27 1.96
CA ASP A 40 -6.67 6.17 3.11
C ASP A 40 -6.12 5.49 4.37
N GLY A 41 -5.94 6.26 5.44
CA GLY A 41 -5.43 5.73 6.72
C GLY A 41 -6.34 4.70 7.38
N ASN A 42 -7.62 4.58 6.98
CA ASN A 42 -8.53 3.53 7.43
C ASN A 42 -8.50 2.28 6.53
N GLU A 43 -7.49 2.17 5.68
CA GLU A 43 -7.36 1.13 4.67
C GLU A 43 -8.50 1.11 3.63
N GLN A 44 -9.28 2.20 3.52
CA GLN A 44 -10.41 2.29 2.60
C GLN A 44 -10.00 2.86 1.24
N MET A 45 -10.80 2.60 0.20
CA MET A 45 -10.59 3.18 -1.13
C MET A 45 -10.78 4.70 -1.10
N TYR A 46 -9.86 5.42 -1.73
CA TYR A 46 -9.92 6.87 -1.87
C TYR A 46 -9.79 7.29 -3.35
N PRO A 47 -10.92 7.49 -4.05
CA PRO A 47 -10.90 7.77 -5.48
C PRO A 47 -10.35 9.16 -5.79
N ILE A 48 -9.41 9.22 -6.73
CA ILE A 48 -8.72 10.44 -7.14
C ILE A 48 -9.26 10.94 -8.49
N ALA A 49 -9.29 10.04 -9.47
CA ALA A 49 -9.64 10.40 -10.84
C ALA A 49 -10.35 9.26 -11.59
N PHE A 50 -11.22 9.68 -12.51
CA PHE A 50 -11.92 8.82 -13.46
C PHE A 50 -11.69 9.34 -14.89
N GLY A 51 -11.44 8.41 -15.81
CA GLY A 51 -11.27 8.69 -17.23
C GLY A 51 -12.09 7.74 -18.09
N TYR A 52 -12.41 8.15 -19.31
CA TYR A 52 -13.17 7.36 -20.27
C TYR A 52 -12.37 7.24 -21.56
N GLY A 53 -12.26 6.04 -22.12
CA GLY A 53 -11.59 5.81 -23.39
C GLY A 53 -12.24 4.72 -24.22
N GLY A 54 -11.88 4.66 -25.50
CA GLY A 54 -12.47 3.71 -26.45
C GLY A 54 -12.04 2.26 -26.21
N SER A 55 -10.80 2.03 -25.75
CA SER A 55 -10.28 0.69 -25.45
C SER A 55 -9.08 0.76 -24.49
N GLU A 56 -8.64 -0.38 -23.95
CA GLU A 56 -7.41 -0.46 -23.13
C GLU A 56 -6.18 -0.56 -24.05
N ASN A 57 -5.95 0.49 -24.83
CA ASN A 57 -4.81 0.61 -25.72
C ASN A 57 -3.80 1.66 -25.21
N ASN A 58 -2.64 1.72 -25.86
CA ASN A 58 -1.58 2.66 -25.48
C ASN A 58 -2.07 4.11 -25.50
N PHE A 59 -2.87 4.48 -26.50
CA PHE A 59 -3.40 5.84 -26.65
C PHE A 59 -4.31 6.24 -25.48
N SER A 60 -5.25 5.38 -25.10
CA SER A 60 -6.22 5.68 -24.03
C SER A 60 -5.56 5.73 -22.65
N TRP A 61 -4.58 4.85 -22.41
CA TRP A 61 -3.78 4.89 -21.18
C TRP A 61 -2.90 6.13 -21.11
N GLU A 62 -2.24 6.50 -22.20
CA GLU A 62 -1.42 7.72 -22.28
C GLU A 62 -2.27 8.97 -22.01
N TRP A 63 -3.37 9.12 -22.75
CA TRP A 63 -4.30 10.24 -22.54
C TRP A 63 -4.79 10.33 -21.09
N PHE A 64 -5.18 9.21 -20.49
CA PHE A 64 -5.65 9.19 -19.11
C PHE A 64 -4.54 9.60 -18.12
N LEU A 65 -3.33 9.07 -18.32
CA LEU A 65 -2.18 9.39 -17.47
C LEU A 65 -1.72 10.85 -17.64
N ASP A 66 -1.78 11.41 -18.85
CA ASP A 66 -1.47 12.83 -19.08
C ASP A 66 -2.48 13.74 -18.37
N CYS A 67 -3.77 13.42 -18.46
CA CYS A 67 -4.81 14.13 -17.72
C CYS A 67 -4.59 14.01 -16.20
N LEU A 68 -4.19 12.82 -15.73
CA LEU A 68 -3.88 12.58 -14.34
C LEU A 68 -2.66 13.39 -13.89
N LYS A 69 -1.61 13.49 -14.71
CA LYS A 69 -0.41 14.28 -14.43
C LYS A 69 -0.74 15.76 -14.32
N GLY A 70 -1.54 16.29 -15.25
CA GLY A 70 -2.02 17.67 -15.20
C GLY A 70 -2.80 17.97 -13.91
N ALA A 71 -3.59 17.01 -13.42
CA ALA A 71 -4.36 17.15 -12.19
C ALA A 71 -3.53 16.95 -10.90
N LEU A 72 -2.61 15.98 -10.89
CA LEU A 72 -1.78 15.62 -9.74
C LEU A 72 -0.58 16.56 -9.56
N GLY A 73 -0.12 17.22 -10.62
CA GLY A 73 1.17 17.91 -10.67
C GLY A 73 2.36 17.01 -10.34
N HIS A 74 3.47 17.62 -9.91
CA HIS A 74 4.63 16.89 -9.41
C HIS A 74 4.39 16.41 -7.98
N ILE A 75 4.81 15.18 -7.69
CA ILE A 75 4.72 14.51 -6.39
C ILE A 75 6.00 13.69 -6.24
N ASP A 76 6.79 13.98 -5.21
CA ASP A 76 7.98 13.21 -4.86
C ASP A 76 7.61 11.78 -4.46
N ASP A 77 8.46 10.83 -4.84
CA ASP A 77 8.35 9.41 -4.47
C ASP A 77 6.99 8.77 -4.81
N LEU A 78 6.31 9.26 -5.87
CA LEU A 78 5.01 8.73 -6.29
C LEU A 78 5.14 7.28 -6.76
N VAL A 79 4.35 6.39 -6.14
CA VAL A 79 4.31 4.97 -6.50
C VAL A 79 3.00 4.61 -7.20
N PHE A 80 3.11 4.02 -8.39
CA PHE A 80 2.00 3.39 -9.09
C PHE A 80 1.93 1.90 -8.77
N ILE A 81 0.71 1.40 -8.55
CA ILE A 81 0.40 -0.03 -8.52
C ILE A 81 -0.60 -0.33 -9.62
N SER A 82 -0.28 -1.26 -10.52
CA SER A 82 -1.21 -1.69 -11.56
C SER A 82 -1.19 -3.20 -11.76
N ASN A 83 -2.09 -3.69 -12.62
CA ASN A 83 -1.94 -5.04 -13.17
C ASN A 83 -0.63 -5.13 -13.98
N TRP A 84 0.00 -6.30 -13.99
CA TRP A 84 1.20 -6.53 -14.80
C TRP A 84 0.82 -6.66 -16.27
N HIS A 85 0.83 -5.53 -16.98
CA HIS A 85 0.52 -5.45 -18.41
C HIS A 85 1.46 -4.44 -19.07
N ALA A 86 2.14 -4.86 -20.14
CA ALA A 86 3.23 -4.09 -20.76
C ALA A 86 2.78 -2.70 -21.25
N SER A 87 1.54 -2.56 -21.75
CA SER A 87 1.02 -1.26 -22.18
C SER A 87 0.94 -0.25 -21.03
N ILE A 88 0.50 -0.67 -19.84
CA ILE A 88 0.33 0.22 -18.70
C ILE A 88 1.69 0.69 -18.22
N GLU A 89 2.62 -0.26 -18.04
CA GLU A 89 3.98 0.05 -17.60
C GLU A 89 4.67 1.04 -18.54
N ALA A 90 4.65 0.77 -19.85
CA ALA A 90 5.29 1.64 -20.82
C ALA A 90 4.68 3.06 -20.85
N ARG A 91 3.38 3.20 -20.59
CA ARG A 91 2.74 4.53 -20.52
C ARG A 91 3.03 5.24 -19.20
N ILE A 92 3.06 4.54 -18.07
CA ILE A 92 3.48 5.13 -16.79
C ILE A 92 4.90 5.66 -16.91
N PHE A 93 5.84 4.88 -17.44
CA PHE A 93 7.23 5.31 -17.61
C PHE A 93 7.36 6.53 -18.53
N LYS A 94 6.57 6.62 -19.61
CA LYS A 94 6.59 7.80 -20.49
C LYS A 94 6.02 9.06 -19.81
N VAL A 95 4.89 8.94 -19.11
CA VAL A 95 4.18 10.12 -18.56
C VAL A 95 4.76 10.53 -17.20
N PHE A 96 5.12 9.58 -16.35
CA PHE A 96 5.67 9.76 -15.01
C PHE A 96 7.06 9.08 -14.91
N PRO A 97 8.10 9.63 -15.57
CA PRO A 97 9.41 9.00 -15.60
C PRO A 97 10.06 8.89 -14.21
N ASP A 98 9.74 9.83 -13.31
CA ASP A 98 10.27 9.87 -11.94
C ASP A 98 9.46 9.00 -10.97
N ALA A 99 8.28 8.51 -11.39
CA ALA A 99 7.44 7.68 -10.53
C ALA A 99 7.85 6.22 -10.58
N THR A 100 7.73 5.55 -9.45
CA THR A 100 8.03 4.12 -9.36
C THR A 100 6.83 3.29 -9.73
N HIS A 101 7.01 2.27 -10.57
CA HIS A 101 5.95 1.34 -10.94
C HIS A 101 6.11 0.00 -10.22
N THR A 102 5.04 -0.47 -9.58
CA THR A 102 4.93 -1.81 -8.98
C THR A 102 3.77 -2.59 -9.59
N ILE A 103 3.88 -3.91 -9.50
CA ILE A 103 2.81 -4.81 -9.92
C ILE A 103 1.95 -5.22 -8.73
N CYS A 104 0.65 -5.33 -8.97
CA CYS A 104 -0.31 -5.89 -8.03
C CYS A 104 0.05 -7.35 -7.72
N CYS A 105 0.48 -7.63 -6.48
CA CYS A 105 0.90 -8.98 -6.08
C CYS A 105 -0.23 -10.00 -6.24
N TRP A 106 -1.49 -9.62 -5.97
CA TRP A 106 -2.62 -10.53 -6.18
C TRP A 106 -2.75 -10.93 -7.65
N GLN A 107 -2.67 -9.97 -8.57
CA GLN A 107 -2.78 -10.27 -10.00
C GLN A 107 -1.60 -11.11 -10.48
N PHE A 108 -0.41 -10.83 -9.95
CA PHE A 108 0.77 -11.63 -10.20
C PHE A 108 0.59 -13.09 -9.76
N PHE A 109 0.04 -13.33 -8.58
CA PHE A 109 -0.24 -14.69 -8.08
C PHE A 109 -1.32 -15.39 -8.90
N GLU A 110 -2.37 -14.69 -9.31
CA GLU A 110 -3.39 -15.25 -10.21
C GLU A 110 -2.80 -15.63 -11.58
N ASN A 111 -1.88 -14.83 -12.11
CA ASN A 111 -1.19 -15.16 -13.35
C ASN A 111 -0.31 -16.42 -13.18
N ILE A 112 0.37 -16.58 -12.04
CA ILE A 112 1.14 -17.79 -11.72
C ILE A 112 0.21 -19.02 -11.65
N LYS A 113 -0.92 -18.93 -10.96
CA LYS A 113 -1.91 -20.01 -10.87
C LYS A 113 -2.42 -20.41 -12.25
N LYS A 114 -2.70 -19.44 -13.12
CA LYS A 114 -3.21 -19.68 -14.48
C LYS A 114 -2.15 -20.26 -15.41
N ARG A 115 -0.92 -19.74 -15.37
CA ARG A 115 0.16 -20.12 -16.28
C ARG A 115 0.80 -21.46 -15.93
N PHE A 116 0.97 -21.73 -14.63
CA PHE A 116 1.67 -22.92 -14.15
C PHE A 116 0.74 -23.96 -13.54
N HIS A 117 -0.56 -23.66 -13.37
CA HIS A 117 -1.55 -24.55 -12.75
C HIS A 117 -1.17 -24.99 -11.32
N ARG A 118 -0.46 -24.14 -10.57
CA ARG A 118 0.11 -24.45 -9.25
C ARG A 118 -0.32 -23.43 -8.18
N LYS A 119 -1.26 -23.84 -7.33
CA LYS A 119 -1.77 -23.01 -6.21
C LYS A 119 -0.78 -22.91 -5.06
N ASP A 120 -0.05 -23.99 -4.79
CA ASP A 120 1.03 -24.08 -3.82
C ASP A 120 2.17 -23.09 -4.11
N VAL A 121 2.54 -22.94 -5.38
CA VAL A 121 3.52 -21.93 -5.82
C VAL A 121 3.04 -20.51 -5.51
N ALA A 122 1.76 -20.21 -5.72
CA ALA A 122 1.21 -18.90 -5.36
C ALA A 122 1.26 -18.62 -3.85
N THR A 123 1.10 -19.65 -3.01
CA THR A 123 1.18 -19.52 -1.55
C THR A 123 2.59 -19.17 -1.07
N ILE A 124 3.63 -19.83 -1.60
CA ILE A 124 5.01 -19.46 -1.25
C ILE A 124 5.36 -18.08 -1.77
N MET A 125 4.85 -17.70 -2.95
CA MET A 125 5.06 -16.36 -3.51
C MET A 125 4.51 -15.25 -2.60
N ASP A 126 3.37 -15.46 -1.94
CA ASP A 126 2.87 -14.51 -0.95
C ASP A 126 3.86 -14.33 0.22
N LYS A 127 4.51 -15.39 0.68
CA LYS A 127 5.56 -15.31 1.72
C LYS A 127 6.81 -14.57 1.24
N ILE A 128 7.27 -14.87 0.01
CA ILE A 128 8.44 -14.22 -0.60
C ILE A 128 8.19 -12.71 -0.73
N THR A 129 7.08 -12.32 -1.37
CA THR A 129 6.76 -10.91 -1.66
C THR A 129 6.59 -10.05 -0.41
N ARG A 130 6.10 -10.64 0.70
CA ARG A 130 5.87 -9.96 1.98
C ARG A 130 7.04 -10.05 2.95
N SER A 131 8.15 -10.68 2.56
CA SER A 131 9.34 -10.76 3.40
C SER A 131 9.89 -9.37 3.68
N TYR A 132 10.25 -9.11 4.93
CA TYR A 132 10.85 -7.83 5.35
C TYR A 132 12.38 -7.88 5.38
N THR A 133 12.97 -9.08 5.36
CA THR A 133 14.42 -9.28 5.46
C THR A 133 14.90 -10.19 4.35
N GLU A 134 16.10 -9.93 3.83
CA GLU A 134 16.74 -10.78 2.81
C GLU A 134 16.85 -12.23 3.26
N LEU A 135 17.17 -12.47 4.55
CA LEU A 135 17.24 -13.82 5.10
C LEU A 135 15.94 -14.61 4.91
N LYS A 136 14.77 -13.98 5.16
CA LYS A 136 13.47 -14.63 4.97
C LYS A 136 13.12 -14.79 3.50
N TYR A 137 13.44 -13.76 2.71
CA TYR A 137 13.24 -13.79 1.27
C TYR A 137 14.01 -14.94 0.62
N ASN A 138 15.32 -15.03 0.90
CA ASN A 138 16.21 -16.07 0.37
C ASN A 138 15.78 -17.46 0.82
N HIS A 139 15.38 -17.62 2.09
CA HIS A 139 14.84 -18.88 2.59
C HIS A 139 13.60 -19.34 1.79
N HIS A 140 12.62 -18.45 1.59
CA HIS A 140 11.43 -18.80 0.80
C HIS A 140 11.69 -18.94 -0.70
N MET A 141 12.67 -18.22 -1.26
CA MET A 141 13.12 -18.40 -2.64
C MET A 141 13.75 -19.79 -2.84
N GLU A 142 14.53 -20.27 -1.87
CA GLU A 142 15.11 -21.61 -1.90
C GLU A 142 14.04 -22.69 -1.77
N GLU A 143 13.06 -22.50 -0.87
CA GLU A 143 11.87 -23.38 -0.82
C GLU A 143 11.17 -23.44 -2.18
N LEU A 144 10.99 -22.29 -2.84
CA LEU A 144 10.35 -22.24 -4.16
C LEU A 144 11.15 -22.94 -5.25
N ARG A 145 12.48 -22.75 -5.26
CA ARG A 145 13.42 -23.42 -6.17
C ARG A 145 13.28 -24.94 -6.08
N ASN A 146 13.24 -25.46 -4.87
CA ASN A 146 13.07 -26.89 -4.62
C ASN A 146 11.67 -27.40 -4.99
N MET A 147 10.62 -26.58 -4.81
CA MET A 147 9.25 -26.96 -5.18
C MET A 147 8.97 -26.92 -6.69
N TYR A 148 9.46 -25.89 -7.38
CA TYR A 148 9.15 -25.67 -8.80
C TYR A 148 10.07 -24.66 -9.50
N GLN A 149 11.29 -25.08 -9.83
CA GLN A 149 12.31 -24.26 -10.52
C GLN A 149 11.82 -23.52 -11.78
N LYS A 150 10.88 -24.10 -12.55
CA LYS A 150 10.40 -23.52 -13.82
C LYS A 150 9.76 -22.13 -13.68
N VAL A 151 9.29 -21.77 -12.48
CA VAL A 151 8.72 -20.43 -12.25
C VAL A 151 9.78 -19.33 -12.15
N LEU A 152 11.05 -19.66 -11.82
CA LEU A 152 12.05 -18.66 -11.47
C LEU A 152 12.33 -17.67 -12.62
N ASN A 153 12.39 -18.14 -13.87
CA ASN A 153 12.57 -17.27 -15.02
C ASN A 153 11.43 -16.25 -15.14
N TYR A 154 10.19 -16.69 -14.90
CA TYR A 154 9.01 -15.81 -14.91
C TYR A 154 9.07 -14.75 -13.79
N LEU A 155 9.67 -15.07 -12.65
CA LEU A 155 9.85 -14.11 -11.55
C LEU A 155 10.93 -13.07 -11.86
N ILE A 156 12.00 -13.48 -12.52
CA ILE A 156 13.09 -12.61 -12.96
C ILE A 156 12.58 -11.67 -14.05
N GLU A 157 11.84 -12.18 -15.03
CA GLU A 157 11.17 -11.38 -16.08
C GLU A 157 10.25 -10.31 -15.48
N ALA A 158 9.51 -10.65 -14.41
CA ALA A 158 8.65 -9.71 -13.70
C ALA A 158 9.41 -8.64 -12.90
N SER A 159 10.75 -8.72 -12.83
CA SER A 159 11.66 -7.84 -12.10
C SER A 159 11.39 -7.80 -10.59
N PRO A 160 12.22 -8.43 -9.74
CA PRO A 160 12.00 -8.54 -8.28
C PRO A 160 11.66 -7.22 -7.58
N HIS A 161 12.24 -6.11 -8.02
CA HIS A 161 11.93 -4.78 -7.52
C HIS A 161 10.41 -4.50 -7.56
N LYS A 162 9.71 -4.83 -8.63
CA LYS A 162 8.29 -4.48 -8.82
C LYS A 162 7.32 -5.21 -7.88
N TRP A 163 7.72 -6.32 -7.27
CA TRP A 163 6.82 -7.18 -6.49
C TRP A 163 7.37 -7.62 -5.13
N SER A 164 8.69 -7.65 -4.94
CA SER A 164 9.31 -8.02 -3.66
C SER A 164 9.49 -6.81 -2.77
N ARG A 165 9.04 -6.92 -1.52
CA ARG A 165 9.22 -5.86 -0.51
C ARG A 165 10.68 -5.61 -0.18
N VAL A 166 11.53 -6.63 -0.21
CA VAL A 166 12.96 -6.50 0.17
C VAL A 166 13.77 -5.77 -0.90
N HIS A 167 13.32 -5.83 -2.16
CA HIS A 167 14.11 -5.32 -3.30
C HIS A 167 13.62 -3.98 -3.84
N TYR A 168 12.53 -3.40 -3.35
CA TYR A 168 12.07 -2.10 -3.85
C TYR A 168 12.77 -0.95 -3.14
N SER A 169 13.17 0.07 -3.89
CA SER A 169 13.80 1.28 -3.36
C SER A 169 12.78 2.21 -2.69
N GLU A 170 11.59 2.32 -3.29
CA GLU A 170 10.59 3.31 -2.85
C GLU A 170 9.54 2.77 -1.87
N ARG A 171 8.95 3.70 -1.12
CA ARG A 171 8.02 3.36 -0.03
C ARG A 171 6.62 3.07 -0.58
N ARG A 172 6.33 1.78 -0.84
CA ARG A 172 4.95 1.31 -1.04
C ARG A 172 4.18 0.99 0.25
N TYR A 173 4.81 1.23 1.41
CA TYR A 173 4.25 0.99 2.74
C TYR A 173 3.65 -0.43 2.84
N ARG A 174 2.36 -0.53 3.18
CA ARG A 174 1.61 -1.79 3.27
C ARG A 174 0.75 -2.08 2.04
N VAL A 175 0.75 -1.19 1.04
CA VAL A 175 -0.07 -1.31 -0.17
C VAL A 175 0.66 -2.17 -1.19
N VAL A 176 0.12 -3.36 -1.47
CA VAL A 176 0.73 -4.32 -2.41
C VAL A 176 -0.26 -4.86 -3.45
N THR A 177 -1.49 -4.36 -3.44
CA THR A 177 -2.56 -4.80 -4.35
C THR A 177 -3.32 -3.62 -4.91
N THR A 178 -3.98 -3.84 -6.05
CA THR A 178 -4.96 -2.92 -6.64
C THR A 178 -6.37 -3.17 -6.09
N ASN A 179 -6.50 -3.73 -4.87
CA ASN A 179 -7.82 -4.07 -4.30
C ASN A 179 -8.73 -2.85 -4.22
N VAL A 180 -8.19 -1.69 -3.83
CA VAL A 180 -8.95 -0.43 -3.79
C VAL A 180 -9.51 -0.06 -5.18
N ALA A 181 -8.75 -0.27 -6.25
CA ALA A 181 -9.21 -0.01 -7.62
C ALA A 181 -10.25 -1.04 -8.08
N LYS A 182 -10.07 -2.31 -7.73
CA LYS A 182 -11.05 -3.37 -8.00
C LYS A 182 -12.35 -3.18 -7.24
N CYS A 183 -12.30 -2.67 -6.00
CA CYS A 183 -13.46 -2.31 -5.20
C CYS A 183 -14.27 -1.21 -5.91
N ILE A 184 -13.62 -0.17 -6.43
CA ILE A 184 -14.31 0.85 -7.23
C ILE A 184 -14.99 0.23 -8.45
N ASN A 185 -14.27 -0.61 -9.19
CA ASN A 185 -14.84 -1.30 -10.37
C ASN A 185 -16.07 -2.14 -10.00
N SER A 186 -16.09 -2.72 -8.80
CA SER A 186 -17.25 -3.43 -8.25
C SER A 186 -18.39 -2.48 -7.89
N SER A 187 -18.11 -1.36 -7.21
CA SER A 187 -19.10 -0.34 -6.86
C SER A 187 -19.78 0.25 -8.10
N LEU A 188 -19.07 0.32 -9.23
CA LEU A 188 -19.61 0.80 -10.50
C LEU A 188 -20.33 -0.28 -11.32
N ARG A 189 -20.42 -1.53 -10.86
CA ARG A 189 -20.95 -2.66 -11.64
C ARG A 189 -22.30 -2.38 -12.30
N PHE A 190 -23.24 -1.77 -11.56
CA PHE A 190 -24.59 -1.47 -12.04
C PHE A 190 -24.69 -0.16 -12.82
N ALA A 191 -23.73 0.75 -12.65
CA ALA A 191 -23.70 2.03 -13.34
C ALA A 191 -22.99 1.96 -14.70
N ARG A 192 -22.12 0.96 -14.92
CA ARG A 192 -21.39 0.77 -16.18
C ARG A 192 -22.24 0.63 -17.45
N PRO A 193 -23.48 0.15 -17.42
CA PRO A 193 -24.39 0.17 -18.59
C PRO A 193 -24.98 1.55 -18.92
N LEU A 194 -24.88 2.52 -18.00
CA LEU A 194 -25.52 3.83 -18.15
C LEU A 194 -24.77 4.71 -19.15
N PRO A 195 -25.44 5.69 -19.78
CA PRO A 195 -24.78 6.73 -20.57
C PRO A 195 -23.69 7.45 -19.76
N MET A 196 -22.64 7.93 -20.44
CA MET A 196 -21.46 8.52 -19.78
C MET A 196 -21.81 9.66 -18.83
N LEU A 197 -22.75 10.54 -19.20
CA LEU A 197 -23.22 11.62 -18.33
C LEU A 197 -23.86 11.08 -17.05
N THR A 198 -24.78 10.12 -17.17
CA THR A 198 -25.46 9.49 -16.04
C THR A 198 -24.49 8.69 -15.16
N LEU A 199 -23.50 8.03 -15.75
CA LEU A 199 -22.44 7.34 -15.02
C LEU A 199 -21.55 8.32 -14.24
N THR A 200 -21.19 9.45 -14.85
CA THR A 200 -20.41 10.52 -14.18
C THR A 200 -21.19 11.06 -12.98
N GLU A 201 -22.48 11.29 -13.15
CA GLU A 201 -23.38 11.76 -12.10
C GLU A 201 -23.58 10.72 -10.98
N PHE A 202 -23.66 9.44 -11.34
CA PHE A 202 -23.66 8.34 -10.37
C PHE A 202 -22.37 8.33 -9.52
N ILE A 203 -21.21 8.46 -10.16
CA ILE A 203 -19.91 8.53 -9.48
C ILE A 203 -19.88 9.72 -8.53
N ARG A 204 -20.31 10.90 -8.98
CA ARG A 204 -20.38 12.12 -8.15
C ARG A 204 -21.22 11.90 -6.89
N ASN A 205 -22.44 11.38 -7.03
CA ASN A 205 -23.35 11.12 -5.91
C ASN A 205 -22.86 10.00 -4.98
N MET A 206 -22.19 8.99 -5.52
CA MET A 206 -21.55 7.93 -4.73
C MET A 206 -20.46 8.50 -3.82
N LEU A 207 -19.57 9.31 -4.39
CA LEU A 207 -18.44 9.87 -3.64
C LEU A 207 -18.87 10.93 -2.64
N GLN A 208 -19.87 11.75 -2.96
CA GLN A 208 -20.43 12.70 -2.00
C GLN A 208 -20.98 11.99 -0.76
N ARG A 209 -21.73 10.90 -0.94
CA ARG A 209 -22.23 10.10 0.19
C ARG A 209 -21.09 9.51 1.01
N TRP A 210 -20.11 8.87 0.36
CA TRP A 210 -18.97 8.28 1.07
C TRP A 210 -18.17 9.31 1.86
N PHE A 211 -17.90 10.47 1.29
CA PHE A 211 -17.16 11.51 2.01
C PHE A 211 -17.99 12.17 3.12
N HIS A 212 -19.30 12.30 2.94
CA HIS A 212 -20.21 12.72 4.01
C HIS A 212 -20.18 11.73 5.18
N ASP A 213 -20.36 10.44 4.92
CA ASP A 213 -20.34 9.40 5.93
C ASP A 213 -18.98 9.34 6.66
N ARG A 214 -17.87 9.42 5.91
CA ARG A 214 -16.51 9.45 6.49
C ARG A 214 -16.28 10.67 7.35
N HIS A 215 -16.76 11.84 6.92
CA HIS A 215 -16.65 13.06 7.71
C HIS A 215 -17.45 12.93 9.02
N HIS A 216 -18.68 12.41 8.96
CA HIS A 216 -19.51 12.17 10.15
C HIS A 216 -18.85 11.18 11.11
N THR A 217 -18.23 10.11 10.62
CA THR A 217 -17.45 9.17 11.45
C THR A 217 -16.21 9.82 12.05
N ALA A 218 -15.60 10.78 11.35
CA ALA A 218 -14.39 11.45 11.81
C ALA A 218 -14.61 12.58 12.82
N GLN A 219 -15.76 13.24 12.78
CA GLN A 219 -16.10 14.32 13.71
C GLN A 219 -15.94 13.99 15.20
N PRO A 220 -16.39 12.82 15.71
CA PRO A 220 -16.23 12.48 17.12
C PRO A 220 -14.85 11.91 17.47
N MET A 221 -13.93 11.73 16.50
CA MET A 221 -12.61 11.14 16.79
C MET A 221 -11.74 12.14 17.57
N HIS A 222 -11.35 11.78 18.79
CA HIS A 222 -10.47 12.59 19.65
C HIS A 222 -8.99 12.20 19.54
N HIS A 223 -8.66 11.07 18.89
CA HIS A 223 -7.30 10.59 18.73
C HIS A 223 -6.74 10.93 17.33
N GLN A 224 -5.42 11.14 17.26
CA GLN A 224 -4.72 11.51 16.01
C GLN A 224 -4.64 10.37 14.97
N LEU A 225 -4.85 9.12 15.38
CA LEU A 225 -4.81 7.97 14.50
C LEU A 225 -6.18 7.69 13.90
N THR A 226 -6.22 7.05 12.75
CA THR A 226 -7.44 6.45 12.24
C THR A 226 -7.78 5.18 13.02
N ASP A 227 -9.05 4.76 13.05
CA ASP A 227 -9.47 3.53 13.74
C ASP A 227 -8.69 2.29 13.31
N ALA A 228 -8.44 2.14 12.00
CA ALA A 228 -7.68 1.01 11.49
C ALA A 228 -6.25 0.99 12.04
N LEU A 229 -5.57 2.14 12.06
CA LEU A 229 -4.22 2.27 12.62
C LEU A 229 -4.22 2.10 14.13
N HIS A 230 -5.21 2.63 14.84
CA HIS A 230 -5.36 2.44 16.28
C HIS A 230 -5.48 0.93 16.61
N LEU A 231 -6.38 0.22 15.94
CA LEU A 231 -6.53 -1.24 16.09
C LEU A 231 -5.24 -1.99 15.73
N MET A 232 -4.45 -1.50 14.77
CA MET A 232 -3.14 -2.08 14.49
C MET A 232 -2.16 -1.91 15.64
N ILE A 233 -2.11 -0.74 16.27
CA ILE A 233 -1.24 -0.49 17.42
C ILE A 233 -1.64 -1.44 18.56
N VAL A 234 -2.92 -1.50 18.91
CA VAL A 234 -3.43 -2.40 19.97
C VAL A 234 -2.99 -3.85 19.72
N LYS A 235 -3.20 -4.38 18.51
CA LYS A 235 -2.76 -5.74 18.14
C LYS A 235 -1.23 -5.94 18.18
N ARG A 236 -0.43 -4.88 18.00
CA ARG A 236 1.03 -4.94 18.10
C ARG A 236 1.48 -4.82 19.56
N ILE A 237 0.77 -4.06 20.39
CA ILE A 237 0.99 -3.95 21.85
C ILE A 237 0.78 -5.31 22.51
N ASP A 238 -0.25 -6.06 22.14
CA ASP A 238 -0.48 -7.43 22.66
C ASP A 238 0.72 -8.35 22.44
N LYS A 239 1.49 -8.12 21.36
CA LYS A 239 2.69 -8.91 21.04
C LYS A 239 3.91 -8.52 21.86
N CYS A 240 3.87 -7.38 22.54
CA CYS A 240 4.99 -6.85 23.34
C CYS A 240 5.15 -7.59 24.67
N SER A 241 4.08 -8.16 25.23
CA SER A 241 4.07 -8.72 26.59
C SER A 241 5.10 -9.83 26.84
N ASN A 242 5.54 -10.52 25.79
CA ASN A 242 6.53 -11.61 25.87
C ASN A 242 7.90 -11.19 25.33
N MET A 243 8.21 -9.89 25.32
CA MET A 243 9.48 -9.34 24.87
C MET A 243 10.30 -8.86 26.05
N THR A 244 11.60 -9.19 26.05
CA THR A 244 12.58 -8.62 26.99
C THR A 244 13.29 -7.46 26.31
N ILE A 245 13.38 -6.32 27.00
CA ILE A 245 13.99 -5.10 26.48
C ILE A 245 15.26 -4.81 27.27
N ASN A 246 16.38 -4.71 26.55
CA ASN A 246 17.66 -4.30 27.11
C ASN A 246 18.04 -2.96 26.45
N PRO A 247 18.10 -1.84 27.18
CA PRO A 247 18.62 -0.60 26.64
C PRO A 247 20.11 -0.77 26.29
N VAL A 248 20.51 -0.27 25.13
CA VAL A 248 21.90 -0.25 24.65
C VAL A 248 22.44 1.18 24.68
N ASP A 249 21.61 2.13 24.29
CA ASP A 249 21.87 3.58 24.35
C ASP A 249 20.53 4.32 24.52
N TRP A 250 20.54 5.65 24.58
CA TRP A 250 19.38 6.51 24.87
C TRP A 250 18.15 6.18 24.00
N ASN A 251 18.37 5.98 22.70
CA ASN A 251 17.31 5.64 21.75
C ASN A 251 17.44 4.23 21.16
N ILE A 252 18.45 3.46 21.58
CA ILE A 252 18.79 2.16 21.00
C ILE A 252 18.48 1.04 22.00
N PHE A 253 17.68 0.09 21.56
CA PHE A 253 17.20 -1.02 22.38
C PHE A 253 17.43 -2.35 21.71
N SER A 254 17.88 -3.33 22.49
CA SER A 254 17.90 -4.74 22.11
C SER A 254 16.63 -5.41 22.63
N VAL A 255 15.75 -5.80 21.70
CA VAL A 255 14.47 -6.45 22.01
C VAL A 255 14.60 -7.94 21.72
N LYS A 256 14.32 -8.79 22.70
CA LYS A 256 14.44 -10.26 22.60
C LYS A 256 13.07 -10.93 22.74
N ARG A 257 12.84 -11.97 21.93
CA ARG A 257 11.66 -12.84 22.04
C ARG A 257 11.96 -14.22 21.47
N SER A 258 11.71 -15.27 22.24
CA SER A 258 11.82 -16.67 21.81
C SER A 258 13.17 -16.99 21.13
N GLY A 259 14.28 -16.59 21.76
CA GLY A 259 15.65 -16.82 21.25
C GLY A 259 16.08 -15.93 20.08
N LYS A 260 15.23 -15.01 19.61
CA LYS A 260 15.55 -14.03 18.57
C LYS A 260 15.76 -12.65 19.18
N GLN A 261 16.60 -11.85 18.55
CA GLN A 261 16.95 -10.49 18.97
C GLN A 261 16.78 -9.51 17.81
N TRP A 262 16.29 -8.32 18.13
CA TRP A 262 16.18 -7.19 17.20
C TRP A 262 16.77 -5.93 17.83
N ALA A 263 17.55 -5.18 17.06
CA ALA A 263 17.92 -3.84 17.45
C ALA A 263 16.83 -2.88 16.97
N VAL A 264 16.48 -1.93 17.82
CA VAL A 264 15.48 -0.88 17.59
C VAL A 264 16.16 0.44 17.86
N ASP A 265 16.04 1.39 16.92
CA ASP A 265 16.41 2.78 17.11
C ASP A 265 15.14 3.62 17.00
N LEU A 266 14.72 4.22 18.11
CA LEU A 266 13.52 5.05 18.16
C LEU A 266 13.72 6.45 17.57
N ALA A 267 14.95 6.98 17.58
CA ALA A 267 15.24 8.29 16.99
C ALA A 267 15.22 8.21 15.46
N LEU A 268 15.81 7.15 14.91
CA LEU A 268 15.85 6.92 13.47
C LEU A 268 14.61 6.19 12.92
N ASN A 269 13.66 5.81 13.78
CA ASN A 269 12.50 4.98 13.44
C ASN A 269 12.88 3.67 12.73
N THR A 270 13.98 3.04 13.13
CA THR A 270 14.46 1.80 12.50
C THR A 270 14.36 0.60 13.43
N CYS A 271 14.24 -0.58 12.81
CA CYS A 271 14.37 -1.84 13.51
C CYS A 271 14.97 -2.87 12.56
N THR A 272 15.80 -3.79 13.06
CA THR A 272 16.37 -4.88 12.24
C THR A 272 15.33 -5.87 11.72
N CYS A 273 14.07 -5.78 12.19
CA CYS A 273 12.94 -6.50 11.57
C CYS A 273 12.41 -5.84 10.30
N ASN A 274 12.93 -4.66 9.94
CA ASN A 274 12.56 -3.79 8.83
C ASN A 274 11.13 -3.24 8.80
N LYS A 275 10.23 -3.71 9.67
CA LYS A 275 8.83 -3.25 9.67
C LYS A 275 8.67 -1.78 10.04
N PHE A 276 9.51 -1.25 10.93
CA PHE A 276 9.33 0.11 11.45
C PHE A 276 9.54 1.15 10.35
N GLN A 277 10.69 1.07 9.69
CA GLN A 277 11.08 1.96 8.61
C GLN A 277 10.33 1.69 7.30
N MET A 278 10.03 0.43 6.96
CA MET A 278 9.36 0.10 5.68
C MET A 278 7.87 0.44 5.69
N ASP A 279 7.19 0.25 6.83
CA ASP A 279 5.77 0.60 6.96
C ASP A 279 5.58 2.06 7.37
N MET A 280 6.65 2.78 7.77
CA MET A 280 6.58 4.07 8.47
C MET A 280 5.61 4.03 9.66
N PHE A 281 5.62 2.89 10.36
CA PHE A 281 4.64 2.61 11.40
C PHE A 281 5.24 1.69 12.47
N PRO A 282 5.12 2.01 13.77
CA PRO A 282 5.83 1.33 14.85
C PRO A 282 5.66 -0.19 14.85
N SER A 283 6.75 -0.93 14.67
CA SER A 283 6.75 -2.38 14.80
C SER A 283 6.42 -2.80 16.25
N SER A 284 6.08 -4.07 16.49
CA SER A 284 5.91 -4.55 17.87
C SER A 284 7.19 -4.41 18.72
N HIS A 285 8.37 -4.47 18.10
CA HIS A 285 9.64 -4.24 18.82
C HIS A 285 9.80 -2.76 19.18
N ALA A 286 9.46 -1.86 18.25
CA ALA A 286 9.49 -0.42 18.50
C ALA A 286 8.51 -0.01 19.61
N LEU A 287 7.30 -0.57 19.60
CA LEU A 287 6.32 -0.34 20.66
C LEU A 287 6.79 -0.89 22.01
N ALA A 288 7.45 -2.06 22.04
CA ALA A 288 8.03 -2.60 23.26
C ALA A 288 9.12 -1.67 23.84
N ALA A 289 10.01 -1.15 22.99
CA ALA A 289 11.03 -0.18 23.39
C ALA A 289 10.41 1.15 23.87
N ALA A 290 9.41 1.69 23.17
CA ALA A 290 8.73 2.92 23.58
C ALA A 290 7.98 2.76 24.92
N ARG A 291 7.37 1.59 25.16
CA ARG A 291 6.76 1.25 26.45
C ARG A 291 7.79 1.20 27.59
N TYR A 292 8.99 0.72 27.30
CA TYR A 292 10.07 0.68 28.28
C TYR A 292 10.49 2.10 28.71
N ILE A 293 10.67 3.03 27.76
CA ILE A 293 10.98 4.44 28.08
C ILE A 293 9.88 5.06 28.95
N THR A 294 8.62 4.95 28.51
CA THR A 294 7.49 5.55 29.25
C THR A 294 7.40 5.03 30.69
N LEU A 295 7.55 3.72 30.90
CA LEU A 295 7.57 3.14 32.25
C LEU A 295 8.72 3.65 33.11
N ILE A 296 9.92 3.82 32.54
CA ILE A 296 11.06 4.40 33.30
C ILE A 296 10.79 5.86 33.64
N SER A 297 10.23 6.64 32.72
CA SER A 297 9.86 8.04 32.98
C SER A 297 8.83 8.16 34.11
N TYR A 298 7.91 7.21 34.26
CA TYR A 298 6.95 7.18 35.37
C TYR A 298 7.55 6.64 36.69
N HIS A 299 8.57 5.78 36.64
CA HIS A 299 9.19 5.21 37.84
C HIS A 299 10.42 5.99 38.33
N CYS A 300 11.00 6.86 37.51
CA CYS A 300 12.06 7.76 37.91
C CYS A 300 11.46 9.03 38.52
N GLY A 301 11.24 9.01 39.84
CA GLY A 301 10.81 10.18 40.62
C GLY A 301 11.78 11.38 40.57
N CYS A 302 12.95 11.23 39.92
CA CYS A 302 13.96 12.28 39.78
C CYS A 302 13.78 13.16 38.52
N CYS A 303 12.80 12.87 37.65
CA CYS A 303 12.59 13.62 36.40
C CYS A 303 11.46 14.67 36.48
N ASN A 304 10.75 14.78 37.62
CA ASN A 304 9.71 15.80 37.82
C ASN A 304 10.25 17.19 38.25
N GLU A 305 11.57 17.40 38.27
CA GLU A 305 12.19 18.68 38.68
C GLU A 305 12.61 19.59 37.52
N PHE A 306 12.29 19.27 36.27
CA PHE A 306 12.47 20.19 35.13
C PHE A 306 11.29 20.04 34.17
N GLY A 307 10.31 20.92 34.05
CA GLY A 307 10.06 22.26 34.57
C GLY A 307 8.77 22.75 33.88
N THR A 308 8.14 23.73 34.53
CA THR A 308 7.07 24.63 34.05
C THR A 308 7.25 25.14 32.63
#